data_AF-A0A1N6M817-F1
#
_entry.id   AF-A0A1N6M817-F1
#
_cell.length_a   1.000
_cell.length_b   1.000
_cell.length_c   1.000
_cell.angle_alpha   90.00
_cell.angle_beta   90.00
_cell.angle_gamma   90.00
#
_symmetry.space_group_name_H-M   'P 1'
#
loop_
_entity.id
_entity.type
_entity.pdbx_description
1 polymer ?
#
loop_
_entity_poly.entity_id
_entity_poly.type
_entity_poly.pdbx_seq_one_letter_code
_entity_poly.pdbx_strand_id
1 'polypeptide(L)'
;MTMTRHSFPTLGEAVKFVFNSTGLLAQKHSQSVILDDEAKKKNIQTKLNRLAKEDGDLDKTLEELEVYLIGLVYEATQDSRVSEALLASVRDLYQSYRATLSDEGTYLSRKETIKWLIEYRLADLVIKSAHKYALMYGAAVSSLKAPCEIDWWLPTFLGEHVCWPLEKAWRWIYQECGTNQSRFHNPSDLDGRASQNLENVSRWFNRGRLPSWGELQKNFEYSVEQLASCGDKRHGRKLSAEDVHRFTCILFLARLSTDIFQQINSAFGSSFIQRLVVQMKAQNRRMVKFNQELKKLISVELFEIGPLTPQQHYEFWFQKVDLYWRQYAQHLAQDASIFQSILIERKGSPFSLSEVKRLRWRFDAYFLAMCLRGHHKQIDSDKKSFMLKYMDGGRRRKSSTLSLTDIQDYQRSIDDAGHGDTLHWMVEWMFATYFYRKDDHRSALGHYKKAFELSKHSVGRDTYLLVNQFAECCAKNDKWREFKKLVAWACHQKVEIRWHRGFDESEDAVKGAFEMLKIANYPIL
;
A
#
# COMPACT_ATOMS: atom_id res chain seq x y z
N MET A 1 -20.79 4.06 24.68
CA MET A 1 -20.65 3.52 23.31
C MET A 1 -19.27 3.90 22.80
N THR A 2 -18.44 2.93 22.44
CA THR A 2 -17.18 3.16 21.74
C THR A 2 -17.53 3.65 20.32
N MET A 3 -17.26 4.93 20.01
CA MET A 3 -17.49 5.47 18.66
C MET A 3 -16.78 4.59 17.62
N THR A 4 -17.50 4.19 16.58
CA THR A 4 -16.91 3.45 15.47
C THR A 4 -15.97 4.40 14.73
N ARG A 5 -14.71 3.99 14.51
CA ARG A 5 -13.76 4.83 13.77
C ARG A 5 -14.04 4.72 12.27
N HIS A 6 -14.55 5.80 11.68
CA HIS A 6 -14.80 5.95 10.24
C HIS A 6 -13.63 6.65 9.58
N SER A 7 -12.55 5.91 9.32
CA SER A 7 -11.34 6.49 8.74
C SER A 7 -10.53 5.47 7.96
N PHE A 8 -9.74 5.98 7.01
CA PHE A 8 -8.59 5.27 6.50
C PHE A 8 -7.53 5.05 7.62
N PRO A 9 -6.71 4.01 7.50
CA PRO A 9 -5.45 3.92 8.25
C PRO A 9 -4.49 5.08 7.93
N THR A 10 -3.61 5.45 8.85
CA THR A 10 -2.58 6.45 8.55
C THR A 10 -1.52 5.88 7.59
N LEU A 11 -0.76 6.75 6.93
CA LEU A 11 0.38 6.34 6.11
C LEU A 11 1.43 5.56 6.93
N GLY A 12 1.71 6.01 8.15
CA GLY A 12 2.61 5.32 9.05
C GLY A 12 2.14 3.93 9.49
N GLU A 13 0.82 3.74 9.65
CA GLU A 13 0.26 2.40 9.90
C GLU A 13 0.51 1.46 8.71
N ALA A 14 0.40 1.96 7.46
CA ALA A 14 0.70 1.19 6.26
C ALA A 14 2.20 0.86 6.13
N VAL A 15 3.10 1.81 6.41
CA VAL A 15 4.56 1.57 6.42
C VAL A 15 4.92 0.50 7.45
N LYS A 16 4.39 0.63 8.66
CA LYS A 16 4.59 -0.36 9.72
C LYS A 16 4.07 -1.75 9.34
N PHE A 17 2.93 -1.83 8.65
CA PHE A 17 2.42 -3.09 8.13
C PHE A 17 3.42 -3.76 7.17
N VAL A 18 3.96 -3.02 6.19
CA VAL A 18 4.95 -3.55 5.24
C VAL A 18 6.17 -4.11 5.98
N PHE A 19 6.73 -3.36 6.93
CA PHE A 19 7.88 -3.81 7.74
C PHE A 19 7.58 -5.11 8.48
N ASN A 20 6.44 -5.19 9.16
CA ASN A 20 6.07 -6.37 9.93
C ASN A 20 5.91 -7.60 9.02
N SER A 21 5.30 -7.42 7.85
CA SER A 21 5.05 -8.49 6.88
C SER A 21 6.31 -9.02 6.20
N THR A 22 7.45 -8.31 6.26
CA THR A 22 8.74 -8.89 5.82
C THR A 22 9.28 -9.96 6.77
N GLY A 23 8.95 -9.88 8.07
CA GLY A 23 9.52 -10.76 9.10
C GLY A 23 11.00 -10.52 9.42
N LEU A 24 11.58 -9.43 8.91
CA LEU A 24 13.01 -9.09 9.05
C LEU A 24 13.36 -8.52 10.43
N LEU A 25 12.40 -7.90 11.12
CA LEU A 25 12.62 -7.31 12.45
C LEU A 25 12.66 -8.34 13.59
N ALA A 26 12.47 -9.62 13.30
CA ALA A 26 12.50 -10.69 14.29
C ALA A 26 13.94 -11.20 14.48
N GLN A 27 14.48 -11.04 15.69
CA GLN A 27 15.87 -11.43 16.00
C GLN A 27 16.09 -12.92 16.25
N LYS A 28 15.04 -13.69 16.53
CA LYS A 28 15.24 -15.11 16.84
C LYS A 28 15.86 -15.78 15.61
N HIS A 29 17.10 -16.24 15.78
CA HIS A 29 17.96 -16.78 14.73
C HIS A 29 18.44 -15.78 13.66
N SER A 30 18.33 -14.46 13.85
CA SER A 30 18.89 -13.47 12.91
C SER A 30 20.43 -13.42 12.98
N GLN A 31 21.09 -13.29 11.84
CA GLN A 31 22.53 -13.00 11.69
C GLN A 31 22.74 -11.62 11.04
N SER A 32 21.74 -10.74 11.17
CA SER A 32 21.74 -9.45 10.50
C SER A 32 22.87 -8.55 10.97
N VAL A 33 23.60 -7.97 10.02
CA VAL A 33 24.64 -6.96 10.28
C VAL A 33 23.97 -5.61 10.57
N ILE A 34 22.82 -5.34 9.94
CA ILE A 34 22.04 -4.12 10.19
C ILE A 34 21.37 -4.16 11.57
N LEU A 35 20.93 -5.34 12.03
CA LEU A 35 20.31 -5.57 13.34
C LEU A 35 21.25 -6.35 14.27
N ASP A 36 22.54 -5.98 14.27
CA ASP A 36 23.61 -6.54 15.10
C ASP A 36 23.36 -6.38 16.62
N ASP A 37 22.54 -5.42 17.04
CA ASP A 37 22.12 -5.24 18.43
C ASP A 37 20.60 -4.98 18.61
N GLU A 38 20.12 -5.18 19.84
CA GLU A 38 18.71 -4.93 20.22
C GLU A 38 18.35 -3.44 20.23
N ALA A 39 19.31 -2.53 20.36
CA ALA A 39 19.06 -1.09 20.40
C ALA A 39 18.61 -0.56 19.03
N LYS A 40 19.27 -0.99 17.94
CA LYS A 40 18.90 -0.63 16.56
C LYS A 40 17.50 -1.10 16.21
N LYS A 41 17.16 -2.35 16.56
CA LYS A 41 15.80 -2.89 16.37
C LYS A 41 14.76 -2.06 17.15
N LYS A 42 14.99 -1.79 18.43
CA LYS A 42 14.07 -0.96 19.24
C LYS A 42 13.94 0.45 18.69
N ASN A 43 15.01 1.00 18.13
CA ASN A 43 14.98 2.29 17.44
C ASN A 43 14.06 2.25 16.21
N ILE A 44 14.24 1.28 15.30
CA ILE A 44 13.36 1.11 14.12
C ILE A 44 11.90 0.93 14.55
N GLN A 45 11.64 0.08 15.55
CA GLN A 45 10.28 -0.13 16.06
C GLN A 45 9.69 1.14 16.68
N THR A 46 10.50 1.95 17.36
CA THR A 46 10.08 3.24 17.94
C THR A 46 9.73 4.23 16.83
N LYS A 47 10.56 4.33 15.79
CA LYS A 47 10.29 5.17 14.60
C LYS A 47 9.00 4.76 13.91
N LEU A 48 8.80 3.47 13.66
CA LEU A 48 7.54 2.94 13.09
C LEU A 48 6.32 3.26 13.96
N ASN A 49 6.44 3.17 15.28
CA ASN A 49 5.35 3.48 16.21
C ASN A 49 5.02 4.98 16.24
N ARG A 50 6.03 5.86 16.16
CA ARG A 50 5.83 7.31 16.08
C ARG A 50 5.21 7.72 14.75
N LEU A 51 5.72 7.19 13.64
CA LEU A 51 5.17 7.42 12.31
C LEU A 51 3.70 6.97 12.23
N ALA A 52 3.37 5.79 12.75
CA ALA A 52 1.98 5.29 12.78
C ALA A 52 1.03 6.18 13.61
N LYS A 53 1.57 6.87 14.63
CA LYS A 53 0.85 7.84 15.46
C LYS A 53 0.89 9.27 14.90
N GLU A 54 1.54 9.48 13.75
CA GLU A 54 1.76 10.79 13.14
C GLU A 54 2.44 11.77 14.11
N ASP A 55 3.45 11.27 14.83
CA ASP A 55 4.23 12.03 15.83
C ASP A 55 5.68 12.27 15.37
N GLY A 56 6.17 13.49 15.59
CA GLY A 56 7.52 13.92 15.22
C GLY A 56 7.67 14.38 13.76
N ASP A 57 8.90 14.31 13.27
CA ASP A 57 9.27 14.65 11.89
C ASP A 57 8.98 13.46 10.97
N LEU A 58 7.83 13.50 10.31
CA LEU A 58 7.26 12.36 9.59
C LEU A 58 8.04 11.99 8.33
N ASP A 59 8.43 12.98 7.53
CA ASP A 59 9.13 12.77 6.26
C ASP A 59 10.56 12.30 6.50
N LYS A 60 11.31 12.94 7.42
CA LYS A 60 12.63 12.45 7.81
C LYS A 60 12.58 11.03 8.39
N THR A 61 11.61 10.75 9.26
CA THR A 61 11.44 9.41 9.83
C THR A 61 11.15 8.38 8.73
N LEU A 62 10.35 8.74 7.73
CA LEU A 62 10.06 7.88 6.59
C LEU A 62 11.31 7.60 5.75
N GLU A 63 12.08 8.64 5.39
CA GLU A 63 13.32 8.50 4.62
C GLU A 63 14.32 7.56 5.31
N GLU A 64 14.51 7.73 6.62
CA GLU A 64 15.37 6.85 7.43
C GLU A 64 14.86 5.41 7.44
N LEU A 65 13.54 5.21 7.52
CA LEU A 65 12.93 3.88 7.46
C LEU A 65 13.07 3.25 6.06
N GLU A 66 12.97 4.00 4.97
CA GLU A 66 13.20 3.46 3.62
C GLU A 66 14.62 2.91 3.47
N VAL A 67 15.62 3.61 4.01
CA VAL A 67 17.03 3.15 4.01
C VAL A 67 17.17 1.84 4.80
N TYR A 68 16.53 1.72 5.97
CA TYR A 68 16.53 0.46 6.70
C TYR A 68 15.85 -0.67 5.92
N LEU A 69 14.70 -0.39 5.28
CA LEU A 69 13.95 -1.41 4.56
C LEU A 69 14.76 -1.97 3.38
N ILE A 70 15.34 -1.12 2.54
CA ILE A 70 16.13 -1.58 1.39
C ILE A 70 17.36 -2.37 1.84
N GLY A 71 18.06 -1.90 2.88
CA GLY A 71 19.23 -2.59 3.43
C GLY A 71 18.88 -3.97 3.97
N LEU A 72 17.80 -4.08 4.74
CA LEU A 72 17.36 -5.36 5.31
C LEU A 72 16.88 -6.35 4.24
N VAL A 73 16.20 -5.86 3.20
CA VAL A 73 15.79 -6.71 2.07
C VAL A 73 17.01 -7.17 1.29
N TYR A 74 17.97 -6.28 1.02
CA TYR A 74 19.22 -6.64 0.36
C TYR A 74 20.01 -7.68 1.16
N GLU A 75 20.11 -7.52 2.48
CA GLU A 75 20.79 -8.50 3.34
C GLU A 75 20.07 -9.87 3.31
N ALA A 76 18.75 -9.87 3.24
CA ALA A 76 17.96 -11.10 3.17
C ALA A 76 18.08 -11.81 1.80
N THR A 77 18.10 -11.06 0.70
CA THR A 77 18.06 -11.64 -0.65
C THR A 77 19.43 -11.74 -1.31
N GLN A 78 20.42 -10.98 -0.83
CA GLN A 78 21.71 -10.76 -1.47
C GLN A 78 21.59 -10.31 -2.94
N ASP A 79 20.49 -9.63 -3.27
CA ASP A 79 20.17 -9.22 -4.64
C ASP A 79 19.62 -7.79 -4.66
N SER A 80 20.45 -6.84 -5.10
CA SER A 80 20.07 -5.42 -5.17
C SER A 80 18.85 -5.20 -6.05
N ARG A 81 18.68 -6.00 -7.11
CA ARG A 81 17.54 -5.89 -8.03
C ARG A 81 16.24 -6.26 -7.33
N VAL A 82 16.26 -7.25 -6.44
CA VAL A 82 15.09 -7.64 -5.65
C VAL A 82 14.75 -6.55 -4.63
N SER A 83 15.75 -6.03 -3.90
CA SER A 83 15.53 -4.96 -2.93
C SER A 83 15.05 -3.66 -3.57
N GLU A 84 15.61 -3.28 -4.72
CA GLU A 84 15.21 -2.08 -5.46
C GLU A 84 13.81 -2.24 -6.06
N ALA A 85 13.52 -3.38 -6.70
CA ALA A 85 12.19 -3.64 -7.26
C ALA A 85 11.09 -3.64 -6.18
N LEU A 86 11.38 -4.24 -5.02
CA LEU A 86 10.45 -4.26 -3.90
C LEU A 86 10.26 -2.84 -3.34
N LEU A 87 11.34 -2.11 -3.06
CA LEU A 87 11.22 -0.75 -2.52
C LEU A 87 10.49 0.17 -3.50
N ALA A 88 10.81 0.12 -4.79
CA ALA A 88 10.13 0.91 -5.81
C ALA A 88 8.63 0.57 -5.88
N SER A 89 8.27 -0.72 -5.76
CA SER A 89 6.87 -1.15 -5.69
C SER A 89 6.16 -0.62 -4.44
N VAL A 90 6.83 -0.65 -3.28
CA VAL A 90 6.30 -0.11 -2.02
C VAL A 90 6.13 1.41 -2.09
N ARG A 91 7.06 2.14 -2.72
CA ARG A 91 6.95 3.59 -2.94
C ARG A 91 5.76 3.94 -3.84
N ASP A 92 5.54 3.19 -4.92
CA ASP A 92 4.36 3.37 -5.78
C ASP A 92 3.06 3.17 -4.98
N LEU A 93 3.00 2.14 -4.13
CA LEU A 93 1.85 1.88 -3.25
C LEU A 93 1.65 3.01 -2.24
N TYR A 94 2.73 3.49 -1.62
CA TYR A 94 2.70 4.58 -0.66
C TYR A 94 2.19 5.88 -1.29
N GLN A 95 2.73 6.27 -2.45
CA GLN A 95 2.32 7.47 -3.16
C GLN A 95 0.86 7.40 -3.61
N SER A 96 0.43 6.26 -4.16
CA SER A 96 -0.97 6.08 -4.56
C SER A 96 -1.91 6.07 -3.35
N TYR A 97 -1.49 5.51 -2.21
CA TYR A 97 -2.30 5.51 -1.01
C TYR A 97 -2.42 6.92 -0.41
N ARG A 98 -1.31 7.67 -0.36
CA ARG A 98 -1.31 9.09 0.01
C ARG A 98 -2.24 9.93 -0.87
N ALA A 99 -2.19 9.74 -2.19
CA ALA A 99 -3.13 10.39 -3.10
C ALA A 99 -4.59 10.00 -2.79
N THR A 100 -4.85 8.73 -2.49
CA THR A 100 -6.20 8.26 -2.11
C THR A 100 -6.70 8.95 -0.85
N LEU A 101 -5.86 9.13 0.18
CA LEU A 101 -6.25 9.84 1.41
C LEU A 101 -6.66 11.29 1.16
N SER A 102 -5.98 11.96 0.22
CA SER A 102 -6.25 13.35 -0.13
C SER A 102 -7.46 13.50 -1.06
N ASP A 103 -7.70 12.55 -1.96
CA ASP A 103 -8.73 12.64 -2.99
C ASP A 103 -10.07 12.00 -2.61
N GLU A 104 -10.06 10.97 -1.77
CA GLU A 104 -11.23 10.14 -1.47
C GLU A 104 -11.63 10.29 -0.01
N GLY A 105 -12.93 10.51 0.23
CA GLY A 105 -13.51 10.44 1.56
C GLY A 105 -14.01 9.02 1.90
N THR A 106 -14.20 8.74 3.19
CA THR A 106 -14.86 7.50 3.62
C THR A 106 -15.89 7.77 4.72
N TYR A 107 -17.04 7.10 4.60
CA TYR A 107 -18.05 6.97 5.64
C TYR A 107 -18.10 5.55 6.19
N LEU A 108 -17.36 4.62 5.59
CA LEU A 108 -17.33 3.23 6.00
C LEU A 108 -16.57 3.09 7.31
N SER A 109 -16.89 2.05 8.08
CA SER A 109 -16.03 1.66 9.21
C SER A 109 -14.59 1.45 8.73
N ARG A 110 -13.62 1.60 9.63
CA ARG A 110 -12.20 1.34 9.29
C ARG A 110 -11.98 -0.02 8.62
N LYS A 111 -12.68 -1.06 9.08
CA LYS A 111 -12.61 -2.41 8.49
C LYS A 111 -13.10 -2.43 7.04
N GLU A 112 -14.29 -1.88 6.78
CA GLU A 112 -14.86 -1.86 5.43
C GLU A 112 -14.12 -0.87 4.50
N THR A 113 -13.52 0.19 5.06
CA THR A 113 -12.62 1.09 4.32
C THR A 113 -11.38 0.35 3.82
N ILE A 114 -10.71 -0.44 4.68
CA ILE A 114 -9.54 -1.24 4.27
C ILE A 114 -9.95 -2.27 3.21
N LYS A 115 -11.09 -2.93 3.40
CA LYS A 115 -11.63 -3.91 2.46
C LYS A 115 -11.87 -3.29 1.08
N TRP A 116 -12.51 -2.11 1.03
CA TRP A 116 -12.71 -1.34 -0.19
C TRP A 116 -11.37 -0.95 -0.83
N LEU A 117 -10.41 -0.47 -0.03
CA LEU A 117 -9.09 -0.07 -0.52
C LEU A 117 -8.36 -1.24 -1.18
N ILE A 118 -8.41 -2.45 -0.58
CA ILE A 118 -7.84 -3.67 -1.16
C ILE A 118 -8.53 -4.02 -2.48
N GLU A 119 -9.87 -4.10 -2.50
CA GLU A 119 -10.65 -4.52 -3.67
C GLU A 119 -10.49 -3.59 -4.88
N TYR A 120 -10.44 -2.27 -4.66
CA TYR A 120 -10.61 -1.27 -5.73
C TYR A 120 -9.39 -0.41 -6.02
N ARG A 121 -8.35 -0.48 -5.19
CA ARG A 121 -7.14 0.33 -5.36
C ARG A 121 -5.89 -0.55 -5.30
N LEU A 122 -5.64 -1.21 -4.18
CA LEU A 122 -4.33 -1.82 -3.92
C LEU A 122 -4.08 -3.11 -4.70
N ALA A 123 -5.08 -4.00 -4.85
CA ALA A 123 -4.85 -5.30 -5.49
C ALA A 123 -4.33 -5.18 -6.92
N ASP A 124 -4.95 -4.30 -7.71
CA ASP A 124 -4.55 -4.04 -9.09
C ASP A 124 -3.19 -3.30 -9.09
N LEU A 125 -3.02 -2.28 -8.25
CA LEU A 125 -1.77 -1.52 -8.15
C LEU A 125 -0.55 -2.37 -7.77
N VAL A 126 -0.67 -3.28 -6.79
CA VAL A 126 0.41 -4.20 -6.39
C VAL A 126 0.89 -5.00 -7.60
N ILE A 127 -0.04 -5.52 -8.41
CA ILE A 127 0.30 -6.31 -9.60
C ILE A 127 1.03 -5.42 -10.62
N LYS A 128 0.48 -4.24 -10.93
CA LYS A 128 1.11 -3.31 -11.88
C LYS A 128 2.52 -2.93 -11.43
N SER A 129 2.69 -2.50 -10.19
CA SER A 129 3.98 -2.03 -9.69
C SER A 129 5.00 -3.17 -9.58
N ALA A 130 4.59 -4.36 -9.11
CA ALA A 130 5.46 -5.53 -9.11
C ALA A 130 5.92 -5.89 -10.54
N HIS A 131 5.01 -5.90 -11.52
CA HIS A 131 5.36 -6.16 -12.92
C HIS A 131 6.24 -5.08 -13.56
N LYS A 132 5.96 -3.81 -13.27
CA LYS A 132 6.73 -2.66 -13.74
C LYS A 132 8.16 -2.74 -13.23
N TYR A 133 8.34 -2.88 -11.92
CA TYR A 133 9.66 -2.82 -11.31
C TYR A 133 10.42 -4.13 -11.41
N ALA A 134 9.76 -5.28 -11.41
CA ALA A 134 10.42 -6.54 -11.77
C ALA A 134 10.89 -6.54 -13.22
N LEU A 135 10.27 -5.78 -14.14
CA LEU A 135 10.77 -5.61 -15.50
C LEU A 135 11.89 -4.57 -15.57
N MET A 136 11.77 -3.47 -14.83
CA MET A 136 12.74 -2.37 -14.83
C MET A 136 14.07 -2.78 -14.21
N TYR A 137 14.01 -3.41 -13.03
CA TYR A 137 15.18 -3.89 -12.29
C TYR A 137 15.51 -5.35 -12.63
N GLY A 138 14.60 -6.09 -13.28
CA GLY A 138 14.73 -7.53 -13.49
C GLY A 138 14.45 -8.07 -14.90
N ALA A 139 15.05 -9.22 -15.17
CA ALA A 139 14.73 -10.20 -16.21
C ALA A 139 15.00 -9.90 -17.69
N ALA A 140 15.62 -8.78 -18.08
CA ALA A 140 16.35 -8.75 -19.36
C ALA A 140 17.85 -9.05 -19.21
N VAL A 141 18.36 -9.00 -17.98
CA VAL A 141 19.78 -9.25 -17.64
C VAL A 141 19.94 -10.28 -16.50
N SER A 142 18.85 -10.68 -15.83
CA SER A 142 18.89 -11.59 -14.67
C SER A 142 18.26 -12.94 -14.96
N SER A 143 19.00 -14.02 -14.65
CA SER A 143 18.62 -15.43 -14.75
C SER A 143 17.76 -15.94 -13.58
N LEU A 144 17.17 -15.06 -12.74
CA LEU A 144 16.41 -15.50 -11.56
C LEU A 144 15.21 -16.38 -11.96
N LYS A 145 15.41 -17.70 -11.89
CA LYS A 145 14.39 -18.70 -12.16
C LYS A 145 13.42 -18.75 -10.98
N ALA A 146 12.16 -18.49 -11.27
CA ALA A 146 11.04 -18.60 -10.34
C ALA A 146 10.17 -19.82 -10.69
N PRO A 147 9.21 -20.23 -9.83
CA PRO A 147 8.25 -21.26 -10.18
C PRO A 147 7.51 -20.95 -11.50
N CYS A 148 7.31 -21.96 -12.35
CA CYS A 148 6.69 -21.79 -13.68
C CYS A 148 5.24 -21.29 -13.62
N GLU A 149 4.52 -21.53 -12.53
CA GLU A 149 3.16 -21.02 -12.35
C GLU A 149 3.21 -19.49 -12.19
N ILE A 150 2.65 -18.73 -13.14
CA ILE A 150 2.65 -17.25 -13.12
C ILE A 150 2.03 -16.62 -11.86
N ASP A 151 1.19 -17.39 -11.16
CA ASP A 151 0.45 -16.99 -9.95
C ASP A 151 1.02 -17.71 -8.69
N TRP A 152 2.29 -18.17 -8.71
CA TRP A 152 2.89 -18.92 -7.61
C TRP A 152 2.86 -18.19 -6.26
N TRP A 153 2.91 -16.86 -6.31
CA TRP A 153 2.88 -15.96 -5.16
C TRP A 153 1.47 -15.73 -4.60
N LEU A 154 0.42 -16.26 -5.23
CA LEU A 154 -0.96 -16.22 -4.74
C LEU A 154 -1.35 -17.55 -4.07
N PRO A 155 -2.19 -17.54 -3.02
CA PRO A 155 -2.69 -18.77 -2.43
C PRO A 155 -3.60 -19.54 -3.40
N THR A 156 -3.60 -20.85 -3.25
CA THR A 156 -4.47 -21.76 -4.00
C THR A 156 -5.47 -22.42 -3.04
N PHE A 157 -6.75 -22.31 -3.35
CA PHE A 157 -7.84 -22.88 -2.55
C PHE A 157 -8.29 -24.21 -3.15
N LEU A 158 -8.31 -25.27 -2.34
CA LEU A 158 -8.74 -26.62 -2.68
C LEU A 158 -9.78 -27.06 -1.64
N GLY A 159 -11.05 -26.72 -1.90
CA GLY A 159 -12.10 -26.87 -0.89
C GLY A 159 -11.82 -26.00 0.34
N GLU A 160 -11.77 -26.63 1.51
CA GLU A 160 -11.44 -25.95 2.78
C GLU A 160 -9.93 -25.78 2.99
N HIS A 161 -9.10 -26.50 2.23
CA HIS A 161 -7.64 -26.41 2.35
C HIS A 161 -7.08 -25.24 1.54
N VAL A 162 -6.15 -24.50 2.15
CA VAL A 162 -5.44 -23.38 1.51
C VAL A 162 -3.97 -23.71 1.42
N CYS A 163 -3.46 -23.82 0.20
CA CYS A 163 -2.03 -23.92 -0.06
C CYS A 163 -1.45 -22.51 -0.18
N TRP A 164 -0.68 -22.09 0.80
CA TRP A 164 -0.11 -20.75 0.89
C TRP A 164 1.13 -20.58 0.00
N PRO A 165 1.48 -19.34 -0.41
CA PRO A 165 2.65 -19.10 -1.27
C PRO A 165 3.97 -19.70 -0.76
N LEU A 166 4.23 -19.65 0.55
CA LEU A 166 5.44 -20.23 1.16
C LEU A 166 5.50 -21.75 0.98
N GLU A 167 4.37 -22.43 1.12
CA GLU A 167 4.28 -23.87 0.87
C GLU A 167 4.51 -24.19 -0.62
N LYS A 168 3.93 -23.41 -1.52
CA LYS A 168 4.17 -23.54 -2.97
C LYS A 168 5.66 -23.39 -3.31
N ALA A 169 6.33 -22.40 -2.72
CA ALA A 169 7.76 -22.18 -2.91
C ALA A 169 8.60 -23.36 -2.44
N TRP A 170 8.34 -23.90 -1.24
CA TRP A 170 9.04 -25.08 -0.74
C TRP A 170 8.82 -26.31 -1.62
N ARG A 171 7.57 -26.58 -2.03
CA ARG A 171 7.24 -27.69 -2.92
C ARG A 171 7.98 -27.58 -4.26
N TRP A 172 8.09 -26.36 -4.80
CA TRP A 172 8.88 -26.10 -6.00
C TRP A 172 10.38 -26.36 -5.78
N ILE A 173 10.96 -25.93 -4.66
CA ILE A 173 12.37 -26.22 -4.32
C ILE A 173 12.63 -27.72 -4.29
N TYR A 174 11.73 -28.49 -3.66
CA TYR A 174 11.88 -29.95 -3.61
C TYR A 174 11.86 -30.59 -5.01
N GLN A 175 10.98 -30.10 -5.89
CA GLN A 175 10.90 -30.55 -7.28
C GLN A 175 12.19 -30.22 -8.06
N GLU A 176 12.69 -28.99 -7.97
CA GLU A 176 13.94 -28.56 -8.63
C GLU A 176 15.14 -29.39 -8.15
N CYS A 177 15.15 -29.77 -6.87
CA CYS A 177 16.21 -30.59 -6.28
C CYS A 177 16.02 -32.10 -6.52
N GLY A 178 14.93 -32.53 -7.15
CA GLY A 178 14.60 -33.94 -7.36
C GLY A 178 14.50 -34.72 -6.04
N THR A 179 13.84 -34.14 -5.04
CA THR A 179 13.67 -34.70 -3.69
C THR A 179 12.26 -34.44 -3.15
N ASN A 180 12.00 -34.87 -1.92
CA ASN A 180 10.77 -34.59 -1.19
C ASN A 180 11.07 -33.83 0.11
N GLN A 181 10.04 -33.36 0.80
CA GLN A 181 10.18 -32.60 2.04
C GLN A 181 11.04 -33.34 3.09
N SER A 182 10.75 -34.61 3.35
CA SER A 182 11.47 -35.41 4.35
C SER A 182 12.96 -35.51 4.04
N ARG A 183 13.30 -35.86 2.79
CA ARG A 183 14.69 -36.04 2.37
C ARG A 183 15.43 -34.73 2.15
N PHE A 184 14.74 -33.63 1.86
CA PHE A 184 15.38 -32.32 1.78
C PHE A 184 15.88 -31.87 3.16
N HIS A 185 15.06 -32.02 4.19
CA HIS A 185 15.39 -31.52 5.54
C HIS A 185 16.13 -32.53 6.41
N ASN A 186 15.95 -33.83 6.16
CA ASN A 186 16.60 -34.91 6.90
C ASN A 186 17.03 -36.05 5.95
N PRO A 187 18.03 -35.83 5.08
CA PRO A 187 18.41 -36.81 4.06
C PRO A 187 18.92 -38.13 4.64
N SER A 188 19.58 -38.08 5.81
CA SER A 188 20.22 -39.22 6.48
C SER A 188 19.38 -39.83 7.62
N ASP A 189 18.10 -39.44 7.76
CA ASP A 189 17.21 -39.88 8.85
C ASP A 189 17.82 -39.73 10.27
N LEU A 190 18.49 -38.60 10.51
CA LEU A 190 19.14 -38.30 11.79
C LEU A 190 18.15 -37.65 12.77
N ASP A 191 18.27 -38.03 14.03
CA ASP A 191 17.63 -37.32 15.14
C ASP A 191 18.31 -35.95 15.40
N GLY A 192 17.61 -35.09 16.14
CA GLY A 192 18.12 -33.75 16.48
C GLY A 192 17.70 -32.67 15.49
N ARG A 193 18.65 -31.83 15.07
CA ARG A 193 18.33 -30.57 14.35
C ARG A 193 17.69 -30.80 12.98
N ALA A 194 18.09 -31.84 12.25
CA ALA A 194 17.49 -32.19 10.95
C ALA A 194 16.02 -32.60 11.09
N SER A 195 15.72 -33.51 12.03
CA SER A 195 14.34 -33.90 12.38
C SER A 195 13.49 -32.71 12.86
N GLN A 196 14.06 -31.82 13.69
CA GLN A 196 13.38 -30.60 14.15
C GLN A 196 13.07 -29.63 13.00
N ASN A 197 13.99 -29.45 12.05
CA ASN A 197 13.78 -28.60 10.88
C ASN A 197 12.66 -29.13 9.99
N LEU A 198 12.60 -30.46 9.78
CA LEU A 198 11.53 -31.12 9.06
C LEU A 198 10.17 -30.93 9.78
N GLU A 199 10.14 -31.07 11.10
CA GLU A 199 8.93 -30.84 11.89
C GLU A 199 8.47 -29.38 11.81
N ASN A 200 9.40 -28.42 11.87
CA ASN A 200 9.10 -27.00 11.74
C ASN A 200 8.42 -26.69 10.40
N VAL A 201 8.95 -27.19 9.29
CA VAL A 201 8.36 -26.98 7.96
C VAL A 201 6.98 -27.63 7.87
N SER A 202 6.82 -28.83 8.44
CA SER A 202 5.51 -29.50 8.52
C SER A 202 4.49 -28.68 9.31
N ARG A 203 4.92 -27.98 10.37
CA ARG A 203 4.06 -27.06 11.13
C ARG A 203 3.75 -25.78 10.34
N TRP A 204 4.68 -25.28 9.54
CA TRP A 204 4.43 -24.12 8.67
C TRP A 204 3.36 -24.40 7.62
N PHE A 205 3.35 -25.61 7.04
CA PHE A 205 2.32 -26.00 6.05
C PHE A 205 0.98 -26.27 6.71
N ASN A 206 0.97 -27.03 7.82
CA ASN A 206 -0.28 -27.60 8.34
C ASN A 206 -0.94 -26.79 9.46
N ARG A 207 -0.17 -25.96 10.20
CA ARG A 207 -0.68 -25.25 11.39
C ARG A 207 -0.74 -23.73 11.23
N GLY A 208 -0.48 -23.22 10.02
CA GLY A 208 -0.53 -21.79 9.73
C GLY A 208 0.48 -20.94 10.49
N ARG A 209 1.48 -21.54 11.16
CA ARG A 209 2.54 -20.80 11.85
C ARG A 209 3.54 -20.28 10.83
N LEU A 210 3.50 -18.99 10.53
CA LEU A 210 4.48 -18.37 9.66
C LEU A 210 5.82 -18.12 10.41
N PRO A 211 6.98 -18.55 9.86
CA PRO A 211 8.27 -18.28 10.49
C PRO A 211 8.71 -16.81 10.37
N SER A 212 9.63 -16.39 11.24
CA SER A 212 10.45 -15.20 10.96
C SER A 212 11.36 -15.45 9.75
N TRP A 213 11.90 -14.38 9.16
CA TRP A 213 12.90 -14.56 8.10
C TRP A 213 14.12 -15.35 8.59
N GLY A 214 14.67 -15.02 9.75
CA GLY A 214 15.82 -15.74 10.32
C GLY A 214 15.57 -17.22 10.62
N GLU A 215 14.36 -17.59 11.07
CA GLU A 215 13.97 -19.00 11.25
C GLU A 215 13.91 -19.75 9.90
N LEU A 216 13.36 -19.10 8.87
CA LEU A 216 13.24 -19.68 7.52
C LEU A 216 14.61 -19.88 6.87
N GLN A 217 15.45 -18.83 6.90
CA GLN A 217 16.78 -18.82 6.32
C GLN A 217 17.68 -19.89 6.95
N LYS A 218 17.77 -19.94 8.28
CA LYS A 218 18.61 -20.95 8.97
C LYS A 218 18.14 -22.38 8.74
N ASN A 219 16.84 -22.61 8.58
CA ASN A 219 16.33 -23.93 8.26
C ASN A 219 16.76 -24.34 6.84
N PHE A 220 16.59 -23.43 5.88
CA PHE A 220 17.02 -23.64 4.50
C PHE A 220 18.52 -23.92 4.39
N GLU A 221 19.37 -23.03 4.91
CA GLU A 221 20.84 -23.16 4.87
C GLU A 221 21.30 -24.49 5.49
N TYR A 222 20.81 -24.82 6.70
CA TYR A 222 21.15 -26.09 7.35
C TYR A 222 20.71 -27.30 6.52
N SER A 223 19.53 -27.25 5.91
CA SER A 223 19.03 -28.36 5.08
C SER A 223 19.86 -28.54 3.81
N VAL A 224 20.32 -27.45 3.19
CA VAL A 224 21.25 -27.49 2.06
C VAL A 224 22.60 -28.10 2.46
N GLU A 225 23.14 -27.73 3.63
CA GLU A 225 24.38 -28.32 4.15
C GLU A 225 24.24 -29.83 4.41
N GLN A 226 23.11 -30.27 4.98
CA GLN A 226 22.83 -31.69 5.21
C GLN A 226 22.68 -32.47 3.89
N LEU A 227 22.02 -31.89 2.89
CA LEU A 227 21.92 -32.51 1.56
C LEU A 227 23.28 -32.69 0.90
N ALA A 228 24.16 -31.69 1.03
CA ALA A 228 25.49 -31.73 0.42
C ALA A 228 26.44 -32.71 1.12
N SER A 229 26.26 -32.92 2.43
CA SER A 229 27.08 -33.82 3.26
C SER A 229 26.52 -35.23 3.38
N CYS A 230 25.34 -35.51 2.82
CA CYS A 230 24.74 -36.84 2.86
C CYS A 230 25.55 -37.86 2.02
N GLY A 231 26.04 -38.91 2.67
CA GLY A 231 26.81 -39.98 2.04
C GLY A 231 26.00 -40.90 1.13
N ASP A 232 24.67 -40.96 1.29
CA ASP A 232 23.81 -41.76 0.42
C ASP A 232 23.55 -41.01 -0.89
N LYS A 233 24.11 -41.53 -1.99
CA LYS A 233 23.96 -40.96 -3.35
C LYS A 233 22.50 -40.87 -3.82
N ARG A 234 21.57 -41.65 -3.24
CA ARG A 234 20.14 -41.56 -3.57
C ARG A 234 19.53 -40.25 -3.08
N HIS A 235 19.96 -39.78 -1.91
CA HIS A 235 19.36 -38.66 -1.18
C HIS A 235 20.24 -37.40 -1.19
N GLY A 236 21.56 -37.55 -1.29
CA GLY A 236 22.50 -36.44 -1.36
C GLY A 236 22.30 -35.59 -2.60
N ARG A 237 22.37 -34.26 -2.43
CA ARG A 237 22.28 -33.26 -3.49
C ARG A 237 23.27 -32.15 -3.22
N LYS A 238 24.03 -31.75 -4.23
CA LYS A 238 24.88 -30.57 -4.17
C LYS A 238 24.24 -29.46 -4.99
N LEU A 239 23.79 -28.41 -4.33
CA LEU A 239 23.21 -27.24 -4.98
C LEU A 239 24.30 -26.26 -5.39
N SER A 240 24.12 -25.60 -6.53
CA SER A 240 25.00 -24.52 -6.95
C SER A 240 24.75 -23.26 -6.11
N ALA A 241 25.69 -22.30 -6.10
CA ALA A 241 25.47 -21.01 -5.47
C ALA A 241 24.28 -20.26 -6.10
N GLU A 242 24.06 -20.41 -7.40
CA GLU A 242 22.92 -19.83 -8.11
C GLU A 242 21.59 -20.45 -7.63
N ASP A 243 21.56 -21.77 -7.36
CA ASP A 243 20.39 -22.45 -6.79
C ASP A 243 20.04 -21.95 -5.41
N VAL A 244 21.05 -21.85 -4.53
CA VAL A 244 20.85 -21.33 -3.17
C VAL A 244 20.33 -19.89 -3.23
N HIS A 245 20.95 -19.04 -4.06
CA HIS A 245 20.54 -17.65 -4.25
C HIS A 245 19.08 -17.52 -4.71
N ARG A 246 18.70 -18.25 -5.79
CA ARG A 246 17.33 -18.17 -6.33
C ARG A 246 16.30 -18.68 -5.33
N PHE A 247 16.59 -19.76 -4.60
CA PHE A 247 15.69 -20.31 -3.60
C PHE A 247 15.52 -19.35 -2.42
N THR A 248 16.58 -18.72 -1.94
CA THR A 248 16.51 -17.68 -0.90
C THR A 248 15.61 -16.52 -1.31
N CYS A 249 15.80 -15.98 -2.52
CA CYS A 249 14.96 -14.90 -3.04
C CYS A 249 13.46 -15.29 -3.10
N ILE A 250 13.16 -16.49 -3.63
CA ILE A 250 11.78 -16.97 -3.75
C ILE A 250 11.15 -17.24 -2.39
N LEU A 251 11.89 -17.82 -1.43
CA LEU A 251 11.42 -18.05 -0.07
C LEU A 251 11.08 -16.73 0.64
N PHE A 252 11.91 -15.69 0.47
CA PHE A 252 11.66 -14.36 1.05
C PHE A 252 10.34 -13.77 0.54
N LEU A 253 10.16 -13.73 -0.78
CA LEU A 253 8.96 -13.20 -1.42
C LEU A 253 7.71 -14.03 -1.07
N ALA A 254 7.85 -15.35 -1.02
CA ALA A 254 6.76 -16.25 -0.66
C ALA A 254 6.33 -16.09 0.80
N ARG A 255 7.28 -15.87 1.72
CA ARG A 255 7.01 -15.57 3.13
C ARG A 255 6.26 -14.26 3.30
N LEU A 256 6.72 -13.20 2.63
CA LEU A 256 6.04 -11.89 2.61
C LEU A 256 4.60 -12.02 2.10
N SER A 257 4.41 -12.69 0.95
CA SER A 257 3.09 -12.89 0.37
C SER A 257 2.17 -13.70 1.28
N THR A 258 2.70 -14.77 1.90
CA THR A 258 1.94 -15.61 2.83
C THR A 258 1.44 -14.82 4.02
N ASP A 259 2.28 -13.98 4.63
CA ASP A 259 1.90 -13.13 5.75
C ASP A 259 0.72 -12.22 5.40
N ILE A 260 0.84 -11.50 4.28
CA ILE A 260 -0.19 -10.55 3.81
C ILE A 260 -1.52 -11.28 3.58
N PHE A 261 -1.50 -12.40 2.86
CA PHE A 261 -2.73 -13.14 2.56
C PHE A 261 -3.33 -13.83 3.79
N GLN A 262 -2.53 -14.32 4.74
CA GLN A 262 -3.03 -14.83 6.01
C GLN A 262 -3.71 -13.73 6.84
N GLN A 263 -3.13 -12.53 6.88
CA GLN A 263 -3.73 -11.39 7.57
C GLN A 263 -5.05 -10.94 6.91
N ILE A 264 -5.10 -10.88 5.57
CA ILE A 264 -6.33 -10.59 4.81
C ILE A 264 -7.41 -11.63 5.12
N ASN A 265 -7.06 -12.92 5.09
CA ASN A 265 -7.99 -14.00 5.39
C ASN A 265 -8.52 -13.91 6.83
N SER A 266 -7.64 -13.63 7.80
CA SER A 266 -8.01 -13.49 9.21
C SER A 266 -8.92 -12.29 9.45
N ALA A 267 -8.72 -11.18 8.74
CA ALA A 267 -9.50 -9.98 8.90
C ALA A 267 -10.87 -10.05 8.20
N PHE A 268 -10.94 -10.64 7.00
CA PHE A 268 -12.11 -10.53 6.10
C PHE A 268 -12.75 -11.87 5.72
N GLY A 269 -12.15 -13.00 6.09
CA GLY A 269 -12.66 -14.35 5.88
C GLY A 269 -12.36 -14.95 4.49
N SER A 270 -12.51 -16.27 4.39
CA SER A 270 -12.16 -17.07 3.22
C SER A 270 -12.87 -16.64 1.93
N SER A 271 -14.14 -16.24 2.02
CA SER A 271 -14.91 -15.84 0.84
C SER A 271 -14.35 -14.56 0.19
N PHE A 272 -13.86 -13.63 1.01
CA PHE A 272 -13.26 -12.39 0.53
C PHE A 272 -11.95 -12.65 -0.20
N ILE A 273 -11.03 -13.37 0.44
CA ILE A 273 -9.72 -13.67 -0.15
C ILE A 273 -9.83 -14.53 -1.41
N GLN A 274 -10.77 -15.48 -1.49
CA GLN A 274 -10.99 -16.27 -2.69
C GLN A 274 -11.38 -15.38 -3.89
N ARG A 275 -12.32 -14.46 -3.70
CA ARG A 275 -12.71 -13.50 -4.75
C ARG A 275 -11.54 -12.59 -5.13
N LEU A 276 -10.81 -12.09 -4.13
CA LEU A 276 -9.64 -11.25 -4.33
C LEU A 276 -8.57 -11.97 -5.18
N VAL A 277 -8.27 -13.23 -4.87
CA VAL A 277 -7.29 -14.03 -5.62
C VAL A 277 -7.73 -14.26 -7.06
N VAL A 278 -9.01 -14.55 -7.31
CA VAL A 278 -9.52 -14.66 -8.70
C VAL A 278 -9.31 -13.36 -9.46
N GLN A 279 -9.59 -12.22 -8.83
CA GLN A 279 -9.33 -10.89 -9.38
C GLN A 279 -7.84 -10.70 -9.70
N MET A 280 -6.97 -11.01 -8.74
CA MET A 280 -5.53 -10.79 -8.87
C MET A 280 -4.93 -11.69 -9.94
N LYS A 281 -5.32 -12.97 -10.03
CA LYS A 281 -4.93 -13.88 -11.12
C LYS A 281 -5.31 -13.33 -12.49
N ALA A 282 -6.52 -12.79 -12.63
CA ALA A 282 -6.97 -12.21 -13.89
C ALA A 282 -6.14 -10.98 -14.29
N GLN A 283 -5.81 -10.10 -13.35
CA GLN A 283 -4.96 -8.93 -13.63
C GLN A 283 -3.50 -9.30 -13.87
N ASN A 284 -2.96 -10.27 -13.13
CA ASN A 284 -1.61 -10.81 -13.32
C ASN A 284 -1.43 -11.32 -14.76
N ARG A 285 -2.38 -12.11 -15.27
CA ARG A 285 -2.37 -12.58 -16.67
C ARG A 285 -2.33 -11.45 -17.70
N ARG A 286 -3.06 -10.36 -17.46
CA ARG A 286 -3.04 -9.18 -18.34
C ARG A 286 -1.67 -8.50 -18.31
N MET A 287 -1.08 -8.35 -17.12
CA MET A 287 0.25 -7.75 -16.96
C MET A 287 1.39 -8.63 -17.49
N VAL A 288 1.28 -9.96 -17.38
CA VAL A 288 2.22 -10.88 -18.04
C VAL A 288 2.21 -10.66 -19.55
N LYS A 289 1.03 -10.61 -20.17
CA LYS A 289 0.91 -10.37 -21.62
C LYS A 289 1.44 -8.98 -22.00
N PHE A 290 1.10 -7.97 -21.23
CA PHE A 290 1.59 -6.60 -21.43
C PHE A 290 3.12 -6.55 -21.40
N ASN A 291 3.75 -7.12 -20.37
CA ASN A 291 5.20 -7.17 -20.27
C ASN A 291 5.84 -8.01 -21.38
N GLN A 292 5.20 -9.07 -21.87
CA GLN A 292 5.71 -9.85 -23.02
C GLN A 292 5.78 -9.01 -24.30
N GLU A 293 4.75 -8.23 -24.59
CA GLU A 293 4.76 -7.33 -25.75
C GLU A 293 5.78 -6.20 -25.59
N LEU A 294 5.87 -5.60 -24.41
CA LEU A 294 6.89 -4.59 -24.11
C LEU A 294 8.32 -5.14 -24.26
N LYS A 295 8.57 -6.36 -23.78
CA LYS A 295 9.87 -7.02 -23.96
C LYS A 295 10.22 -7.18 -25.44
N LYS A 296 9.28 -7.61 -26.28
CA LYS A 296 9.52 -7.76 -27.72
C LYS A 296 9.88 -6.41 -28.37
N LEU A 297 9.16 -5.34 -28.03
CA LEU A 297 9.44 -4.00 -28.55
C LEU A 297 10.85 -3.54 -28.17
N ILE A 298 11.22 -3.63 -26.90
CA ILE A 298 12.55 -3.23 -26.42
C ILE A 298 13.65 -4.11 -27.05
N SER A 299 13.39 -5.41 -27.24
CA SER A 299 14.34 -6.33 -27.88
C SER A 299 14.62 -5.99 -29.35
N VAL A 300 13.61 -5.49 -30.10
CA VAL A 300 13.82 -5.01 -31.47
C VAL A 300 14.72 -3.78 -31.48
N GLU A 301 14.43 -2.80 -30.62
CA GLU A 301 15.26 -1.58 -30.50
C GLU A 301 16.70 -1.92 -30.05
N LEU A 302 16.85 -2.89 -29.14
CA LEU A 302 18.17 -3.35 -28.70
C LEU A 302 18.97 -3.99 -29.85
N PHE A 303 18.30 -4.78 -30.71
CA PHE A 303 18.95 -5.42 -31.86
C PHE A 303 19.51 -4.39 -32.85
N GLU A 304 18.81 -3.27 -33.06
CA GLU A 304 19.24 -2.19 -33.96
C GLU A 304 20.49 -1.45 -33.46
N ILE A 305 20.71 -1.39 -32.13
CA ILE A 305 21.86 -0.72 -31.51
C ILE A 305 23.13 -1.57 -31.60
N GLY A 306 22.99 -2.90 -31.68
CA GLY A 306 24.12 -3.82 -31.68
C GLY A 306 24.59 -4.25 -30.28
N PRO A 307 25.76 -4.90 -30.19
CA PRO A 307 26.21 -5.51 -28.94
C PRO A 307 26.57 -4.46 -27.88
N LEU A 308 26.05 -4.64 -26.67
CA LEU A 308 26.32 -3.79 -25.51
C LEU A 308 27.07 -4.58 -24.44
N THR A 309 27.86 -3.87 -23.62
CA THR A 309 28.38 -4.44 -22.37
C THR A 309 27.22 -4.76 -21.41
N PRO A 310 27.40 -5.63 -20.40
CA PRO A 310 26.34 -5.93 -19.43
C PRO A 310 25.77 -4.70 -18.72
N GLN A 311 26.63 -3.72 -18.39
CA GLN A 311 26.21 -2.47 -17.76
C GLN A 311 25.38 -1.60 -18.72
N GLN A 312 25.87 -1.37 -19.94
CA GLN A 312 25.14 -0.58 -20.94
C GLN A 312 23.80 -1.23 -21.30
N HIS A 313 23.76 -2.55 -21.39
CA HIS A 313 22.52 -3.29 -21.61
C HIS A 313 21.53 -3.06 -20.46
N TYR A 314 21.99 -3.10 -19.21
CA TYR A 314 21.14 -2.82 -18.05
C TYR A 314 20.60 -1.39 -18.06
N GLU A 315 21.47 -0.40 -18.26
CA GLU A 315 21.09 1.02 -18.32
C GLU A 315 20.09 1.29 -19.46
N PHE A 316 20.35 0.76 -20.65
CA PHE A 316 19.45 0.85 -21.79
C PHE A 316 18.07 0.28 -21.46
N TRP A 317 18.05 -0.95 -20.91
CA TRP A 317 16.81 -1.62 -20.56
C TRP A 317 16.00 -0.82 -19.54
N PHE A 318 16.66 -0.38 -18.47
CA PHE A 318 16.05 0.42 -17.42
C PHE A 318 15.40 1.68 -17.99
N GLN A 319 16.15 2.45 -18.78
CA GLN A 319 15.68 3.69 -19.39
C GLN A 319 14.50 3.46 -20.34
N LYS A 320 14.52 2.41 -21.16
CA LYS A 320 13.44 2.09 -22.09
C LYS A 320 12.16 1.68 -21.36
N VAL A 321 12.27 0.84 -20.32
CA VAL A 321 11.12 0.46 -19.50
C VAL A 321 10.55 1.69 -18.78
N ASP A 322 11.38 2.54 -18.19
CA ASP A 322 10.95 3.77 -17.51
C ASP A 322 10.22 4.72 -18.46
N LEU A 323 10.81 5.01 -19.63
CA LEU A 323 10.20 5.87 -20.64
C LEU A 323 8.82 5.35 -21.07
N TYR A 324 8.73 4.05 -21.37
CA TYR A 324 7.47 3.44 -21.77
C TYR A 324 6.40 3.54 -20.68
N TRP A 325 6.75 3.27 -19.42
CA TRP A 325 5.80 3.37 -18.32
C TRP A 325 5.36 4.81 -18.04
N ARG A 326 6.22 5.81 -18.25
CA ARG A 326 5.84 7.24 -18.17
C ARG A 326 4.83 7.60 -19.27
N GLN A 327 5.07 7.16 -20.50
CA GLN A 327 4.13 7.36 -21.62
C GLN A 327 2.81 6.64 -21.38
N TYR A 328 2.85 5.39 -20.91
CA TYR A 328 1.66 4.62 -20.57
C TYR A 328 0.84 5.30 -19.47
N ALA A 329 1.49 5.87 -18.43
CA ALA A 329 0.80 6.63 -17.39
C ALA A 329 0.08 7.89 -17.94
N GLN A 330 0.71 8.61 -18.89
CA GLN A 330 0.09 9.76 -19.56
C GLN A 330 -1.14 9.34 -20.38
N HIS A 331 -1.03 8.25 -21.15
CA HIS A 331 -2.16 7.69 -21.89
C HIS A 331 -3.29 7.23 -20.97
N LEU A 332 -2.97 6.56 -19.86
CA LEU A 332 -3.98 6.14 -18.88
C LEU A 332 -4.73 7.33 -18.26
N ALA A 333 -4.08 8.47 -18.04
CA ALA A 333 -4.76 9.66 -17.54
C ALA A 333 -5.78 10.21 -18.55
N GLN A 334 -5.45 10.19 -19.84
CA GLN A 334 -6.37 10.57 -20.92
C GLN A 334 -7.53 9.58 -21.01
N ASP A 335 -7.23 8.28 -20.98
CA ASP A 335 -8.23 7.21 -21.01
C ASP A 335 -9.18 7.27 -19.80
N ALA A 336 -8.66 7.59 -18.61
CA ALA A 336 -9.46 7.81 -17.41
C ALA A 336 -10.46 8.96 -17.59
N SER A 337 -10.04 10.08 -18.19
CA SER A 337 -10.93 11.21 -18.48
C SER A 337 -12.04 10.82 -19.46
N ILE A 338 -11.70 10.13 -20.54
CA ILE A 338 -12.69 9.66 -21.53
C ILE A 338 -13.66 8.66 -20.89
N PHE A 339 -13.15 7.69 -20.14
CA PHE A 339 -13.98 6.68 -19.49
C PHE A 339 -14.91 7.31 -18.46
N GLN A 340 -14.45 8.34 -17.72
CA GLN A 340 -15.28 9.08 -16.79
C GLN A 340 -16.46 9.78 -17.48
N SER A 341 -16.25 10.39 -18.65
CA SER A 341 -17.33 10.97 -19.44
C SER A 341 -18.38 9.93 -19.84
N ILE A 342 -17.93 8.74 -20.27
CA ILE A 342 -18.84 7.61 -20.56
C ILE A 342 -19.66 7.23 -19.32
N LEU A 343 -19.05 7.17 -18.14
CA LEU A 343 -19.77 6.85 -16.90
C LEU A 343 -20.83 7.89 -16.54
N ILE A 344 -20.52 9.18 -16.72
CA ILE A 344 -21.44 10.30 -16.45
C ILE A 344 -22.67 10.20 -17.36
N GLU A 345 -22.46 9.98 -18.66
CA GLU A 345 -23.54 9.85 -19.65
C GLU A 345 -24.48 8.68 -19.33
N ARG A 346 -23.94 7.60 -18.77
CA ARG A 346 -24.71 6.38 -18.45
C ARG A 346 -25.62 6.51 -17.23
N LYS A 347 -25.40 7.51 -16.37
CA LYS A 347 -26.18 7.74 -15.13
C LYS A 347 -26.39 6.48 -14.29
N GLY A 348 -25.35 5.64 -14.17
CA GLY A 348 -25.38 4.40 -13.37
C GLY A 348 -25.85 3.15 -14.10
N SER A 349 -26.18 3.21 -15.39
CA SER A 349 -26.57 2.03 -16.17
C SER A 349 -25.42 1.03 -16.33
N PRO A 350 -25.62 -0.29 -16.09
CA PRO A 350 -24.57 -1.30 -16.20
C PRO A 350 -24.13 -1.49 -17.65
N PHE A 351 -22.90 -1.95 -17.88
CA PHE A 351 -22.40 -2.28 -19.22
C PHE A 351 -22.83 -3.68 -19.65
N SER A 352 -23.41 -3.80 -20.84
CA SER A 352 -23.63 -5.09 -21.49
C SER A 352 -22.32 -5.71 -21.99
N LEU A 353 -22.31 -7.03 -22.20
CA LEU A 353 -21.13 -7.74 -22.71
C LEU A 353 -20.68 -7.22 -24.09
N SER A 354 -21.61 -6.80 -24.94
CA SER A 354 -21.28 -6.26 -26.27
C SER A 354 -20.62 -4.89 -26.18
N GLU A 355 -21.06 -4.04 -25.24
CA GLU A 355 -20.42 -2.75 -24.94
C GLU A 355 -19.01 -2.94 -24.38
N VAL A 356 -18.83 -3.86 -23.42
CA VAL A 356 -17.50 -4.18 -22.88
C VAL A 356 -16.56 -4.64 -23.99
N LYS A 357 -17.02 -5.48 -24.91
CA LYS A 357 -16.23 -5.90 -26.09
C LYS A 357 -15.87 -4.73 -26.99
N ARG A 358 -16.75 -3.74 -27.19
CA ARG A 358 -16.43 -2.52 -27.96
C ARG A 358 -15.39 -1.66 -27.25
N LEU A 359 -15.54 -1.45 -25.94
CA LEU A 359 -14.59 -0.67 -25.14
C LEU A 359 -13.18 -1.26 -25.15
N ARG A 360 -13.05 -2.59 -25.26
CA ARG A 360 -11.75 -3.27 -25.39
C ARG A 360 -10.96 -2.92 -26.66
N TRP A 361 -11.61 -2.37 -27.69
CA TRP A 361 -10.91 -1.88 -28.88
C TRP A 361 -10.25 -0.52 -28.66
N ARG A 362 -10.75 0.25 -27.69
CA ARG A 362 -10.25 1.59 -27.38
C ARG A 362 -9.30 1.58 -26.18
N PHE A 363 -9.67 0.83 -25.15
CA PHE A 363 -9.00 0.86 -23.86
C PHE A 363 -8.18 -0.41 -23.64
N ASP A 364 -7.00 -0.24 -23.03
CA ASP A 364 -6.21 -1.36 -22.57
C ASP A 364 -7.01 -2.28 -21.62
N ALA A 365 -6.77 -3.59 -21.72
CA ALA A 365 -7.56 -4.59 -21.01
C ALA A 365 -7.34 -4.55 -19.49
N TYR A 366 -6.14 -4.17 -19.02
CA TYR A 366 -5.84 -4.04 -17.61
C TYR A 366 -6.59 -2.82 -17.03
N PHE A 367 -6.50 -1.68 -17.70
CA PHE A 367 -7.22 -0.45 -17.33
C PHE A 367 -8.75 -0.64 -17.34
N LEU A 368 -9.31 -1.17 -18.44
CA LEU A 368 -10.75 -1.35 -18.57
C LEU A 368 -11.32 -2.26 -17.46
N ALA A 369 -10.61 -3.33 -17.11
CA ALA A 369 -11.03 -4.24 -16.03
C ALA A 369 -11.07 -3.53 -14.67
N MET A 370 -10.09 -2.68 -14.38
CA MET A 370 -10.03 -1.86 -13.17
C MET A 370 -11.24 -0.90 -13.09
N CYS A 371 -11.53 -0.18 -14.19
CA CYS A 371 -12.64 0.77 -14.23
C CYS A 371 -14.02 0.10 -14.13
N LEU A 372 -14.24 -0.99 -14.86
CA LEU A 372 -15.51 -1.72 -14.81
C LEU A 372 -15.80 -2.27 -13.41
N ARG A 373 -14.78 -2.69 -12.66
CA ARG A 373 -14.94 -3.18 -11.29
C ARG A 373 -15.51 -2.11 -10.36
N GLY A 374 -15.02 -0.88 -10.46
CA GLY A 374 -15.52 0.25 -9.67
C GLY A 374 -16.97 0.61 -9.99
N HIS A 375 -17.39 0.43 -11.25
CA HIS A 375 -18.75 0.78 -11.70
C HIS A 375 -19.81 -0.26 -11.32
N HIS A 376 -19.45 -1.54 -11.15
CA HIS A 376 -20.43 -2.62 -10.95
C HIS A 376 -21.15 -2.62 -9.58
N LYS A 377 -20.80 -1.75 -8.63
CA LYS A 377 -21.50 -1.69 -7.33
C LYS A 377 -22.69 -0.74 -7.38
N GLN A 378 -23.88 -1.28 -7.12
CA GLN A 378 -25.08 -0.48 -6.89
C GLN A 378 -24.88 0.46 -5.70
N ILE A 379 -25.38 1.68 -5.83
CA ILE A 379 -25.49 2.63 -4.72
C ILE A 379 -26.66 2.15 -3.85
N ASP A 380 -26.38 1.69 -2.64
CA ASP A 380 -27.42 1.36 -1.67
C ASP A 380 -28.06 2.62 -1.06
N SER A 381 -29.16 2.41 -0.32
CA SER A 381 -29.92 3.49 0.31
C SER A 381 -29.10 4.24 1.37
N ASP A 382 -28.20 3.56 2.08
CA ASP A 382 -27.36 4.16 3.11
C ASP A 382 -26.32 5.11 2.51
N LYS A 383 -25.58 4.64 1.48
CA LYS A 383 -24.65 5.46 0.70
C LYS A 383 -25.34 6.67 0.10
N LYS A 384 -26.55 6.49 -0.45
CA LYS A 384 -27.34 7.61 -0.99
C LYS A 384 -27.71 8.61 0.11
N SER A 385 -28.15 8.13 1.27
CA SER A 385 -28.48 8.97 2.43
C SER A 385 -27.26 9.78 2.90
N PHE A 386 -26.12 9.12 3.13
CA PHE A 386 -24.86 9.75 3.49
C PHE A 386 -24.49 10.87 2.51
N MET A 387 -24.48 10.58 1.21
CA MET A 387 -24.11 11.56 0.18
C MET A 387 -25.03 12.78 0.18
N LEU A 388 -26.34 12.59 0.35
CA LEU A 388 -27.30 13.70 0.43
C LEU A 388 -27.03 14.58 1.65
N LYS A 389 -26.77 13.99 2.82
CA LYS A 389 -26.47 14.72 4.06
C LYS A 389 -25.13 15.46 3.97
N TYR A 390 -24.10 14.81 3.45
CA TYR A 390 -22.80 15.43 3.18
C TYR A 390 -22.92 16.66 2.26
N MET A 391 -23.65 16.53 1.15
CA MET A 391 -23.91 17.65 0.24
C MET A 391 -24.70 18.77 0.91
N ASP A 392 -25.69 18.44 1.75
CA ASP A 392 -26.47 19.43 2.48
C ASP A 392 -25.63 20.21 3.50
N GLY A 393 -24.82 19.52 4.30
CA GLY A 393 -23.90 20.15 5.25
C GLY A 393 -22.91 21.08 4.55
N GLY A 394 -22.34 20.63 3.43
CA GLY A 394 -21.45 21.45 2.60
C GLY A 394 -22.12 22.71 2.05
N ARG A 395 -23.39 22.64 1.64
CA ARG A 395 -24.17 23.82 1.20
C ARG A 395 -24.46 24.76 2.35
N ARG A 396 -24.93 24.25 3.50
CA ARG A 396 -25.26 25.06 4.69
C ARG A 396 -24.03 25.79 5.21
N ARG A 397 -22.88 25.11 5.34
CA ARG A 397 -21.61 25.72 5.74
C ARG A 397 -21.26 26.94 4.88
N LYS A 398 -21.49 26.81 3.57
CA LYS A 398 -21.25 27.87 2.56
C LYS A 398 -22.26 29.02 2.57
N SER A 399 -23.39 28.86 3.25
CA SER A 399 -24.41 29.91 3.33
C SER A 399 -23.89 31.10 4.13
N SER A 400 -24.02 32.32 3.60
CA SER A 400 -23.67 33.55 4.31
C SER A 400 -24.56 33.81 5.54
N THR A 401 -25.75 33.22 5.56
CA THR A 401 -26.74 33.37 6.64
C THR A 401 -26.70 32.24 7.68
N LEU A 402 -25.66 31.40 7.68
CA LEU A 402 -25.52 30.28 8.61
C LEU A 402 -25.77 30.72 10.07
N SER A 403 -26.79 30.14 10.70
CA SER A 403 -27.18 30.41 12.08
C SER A 403 -26.95 29.22 13.01
N LEU A 404 -26.98 29.44 14.33
CA LEU A 404 -26.90 28.34 15.31
C LEU A 404 -28.06 27.35 15.15
N THR A 405 -29.26 27.83 14.82
CA THR A 405 -30.42 26.99 14.54
C THR A 405 -30.16 26.10 13.33
N ASP A 406 -29.60 26.63 12.23
CA ASP A 406 -29.28 25.84 11.04
C ASP A 406 -28.30 24.69 11.34
N ILE A 407 -27.33 24.95 12.23
CA ILE A 407 -26.33 23.97 12.66
C ILE A 407 -26.99 22.88 13.50
N GLN A 408 -27.84 23.25 14.46
CA GLN A 408 -28.58 22.32 15.30
C GLN A 408 -29.58 21.48 14.50
N ASP A 409 -30.25 22.09 13.52
CA ASP A 409 -31.15 21.39 12.61
C ASP A 409 -30.41 20.37 11.75
N TYR A 410 -29.22 20.75 11.24
CA TYR A 410 -28.37 19.82 10.51
C TYR A 410 -27.87 18.67 11.38
N GLN A 411 -27.42 18.93 12.62
CA GLN A 411 -27.00 17.89 13.57
C GLN A 411 -28.14 16.90 13.85
N ARG A 412 -29.35 17.38 14.17
CA ARG A 412 -30.53 16.51 14.35
C ARG A 412 -30.81 15.68 13.10
N SER A 413 -30.77 16.33 11.93
CA SER A 413 -31.02 15.69 10.63
C SER A 413 -30.01 14.60 10.26
N ILE A 414 -28.74 14.69 10.69
CA ILE A 414 -27.77 13.61 10.49
C ILE A 414 -27.91 12.50 11.55
N ASP A 415 -28.25 12.85 12.78
CA ASP A 415 -28.47 11.87 13.86
C ASP A 415 -29.69 10.98 13.58
N ASP A 416 -30.81 11.60 13.19
CA ASP A 416 -32.03 10.89 12.79
C ASP A 416 -31.81 9.97 11.58
N ALA A 417 -30.83 10.30 10.74
CA ALA A 417 -30.45 9.51 9.57
C ALA A 417 -29.34 8.47 9.87
N GLY A 418 -28.85 8.37 11.10
CA GLY A 418 -27.79 7.44 11.51
C GLY A 418 -26.37 7.84 11.10
N HIS A 419 -26.16 9.09 10.67
CA HIS A 419 -24.88 9.61 10.18
C HIS A 419 -24.16 10.54 11.17
N GLY A 420 -24.60 10.56 12.44
CA GLY A 420 -23.95 11.34 13.50
C GLY A 420 -22.45 11.06 13.59
N ASP A 421 -22.07 9.79 13.71
CA ASP A 421 -20.66 9.38 13.84
C ASP A 421 -19.80 9.70 12.59
N THR A 422 -20.39 9.73 11.40
CA THR A 422 -19.66 9.93 10.12
C THR A 422 -19.60 11.39 9.68
N LEU A 423 -20.57 12.22 10.08
CA LEU A 423 -20.71 13.62 9.64
C LEU A 423 -20.60 14.65 10.77
N HIS A 424 -20.38 14.26 12.03
CA HIS A 424 -20.23 15.21 13.13
C HIS A 424 -19.08 16.21 12.92
N TRP A 425 -18.01 15.81 12.19
CA TRP A 425 -16.95 16.75 11.82
C TRP A 425 -17.45 17.94 10.98
N MET A 426 -18.50 17.74 10.16
CA MET A 426 -19.11 18.82 9.38
C MET A 426 -19.87 19.79 10.30
N VAL A 427 -20.50 19.28 11.37
CA VAL A 427 -21.19 20.12 12.36
C VAL A 427 -20.18 21.00 13.10
N GLU A 428 -19.08 20.41 13.55
CA GLU A 428 -17.97 21.15 14.16
C GLU A 428 -17.39 22.19 13.19
N TRP A 429 -17.26 21.85 11.91
CA TRP A 429 -16.81 22.80 10.90
C TRP A 429 -17.79 23.94 10.66
N MET A 430 -19.10 23.68 10.72
CA MET A 430 -20.13 24.72 10.64
C MET A 430 -20.09 25.65 11.85
N PHE A 431 -19.92 25.14 13.07
CA PHE A 431 -19.70 25.97 14.26
C PHE A 431 -18.45 26.83 14.13
N ALA A 432 -17.34 26.23 13.69
CA ALA A 432 -16.09 26.95 13.46
C ALA A 432 -16.28 28.10 12.45
N THR A 433 -16.98 27.83 11.35
CA THR A 433 -17.31 28.82 10.31
C THR A 433 -18.19 29.95 10.86
N TYR A 434 -19.20 29.62 11.67
CA TYR A 434 -20.09 30.59 12.28
C TYR A 434 -19.36 31.56 13.22
N PHE A 435 -18.56 31.03 14.16
CA PHE A 435 -17.79 31.87 15.10
C PHE A 435 -16.70 32.67 14.38
N TYR A 436 -16.07 32.08 13.37
CA TYR A 436 -15.05 32.76 12.59
C TYR A 436 -15.60 34.01 11.89
N ARG A 437 -16.79 33.92 11.28
CA ARG A 437 -17.44 35.06 10.60
C ARG A 437 -17.87 36.18 11.55
N LYS A 438 -17.84 35.93 12.87
CA LYS A 438 -18.10 36.92 13.93
C LYS A 438 -16.81 37.45 14.57
N ASP A 439 -15.66 37.15 13.96
CA ASP A 439 -14.33 37.47 14.49
C ASP A 439 -14.02 36.84 15.86
N ASP A 440 -14.83 35.86 16.30
CA ASP A 440 -14.56 35.06 17.50
C ASP A 440 -13.64 33.89 17.15
N HIS A 441 -12.38 34.22 16.85
CA HIS A 441 -11.37 33.23 16.49
C HIS A 441 -11.07 32.26 17.64
N ARG A 442 -11.28 32.66 18.89
CA ARG A 442 -11.03 31.81 20.06
C ARG A 442 -12.02 30.66 20.14
N SER A 443 -13.31 30.94 19.96
CA SER A 443 -14.33 29.90 19.90
C SER A 443 -14.20 29.06 18.63
N ALA A 444 -13.90 29.70 17.49
CA ALA A 444 -13.71 28.99 16.22
C ALA A 444 -12.58 27.95 16.28
N LEU A 445 -11.47 28.25 16.95
CA LEU A 445 -10.30 27.38 17.04
C LEU A 445 -10.64 25.99 17.61
N GLY A 446 -11.42 25.96 18.70
CA GLY A 446 -11.80 24.71 19.35
C GLY A 446 -12.60 23.79 18.40
N HIS A 447 -13.52 24.38 17.66
CA HIS A 447 -14.34 23.69 16.68
C HIS A 447 -13.54 23.25 15.44
N TYR A 448 -12.64 24.09 14.90
CA TYR A 448 -11.76 23.68 13.80
C TYR A 448 -10.86 22.49 14.18
N LYS A 449 -10.29 22.53 15.38
CA LYS A 449 -9.47 21.42 15.90
C LYS A 449 -10.28 20.13 16.00
N LYS A 450 -11.51 20.21 16.54
CA LYS A 450 -12.37 19.03 16.68
C LYS A 450 -12.81 18.50 15.32
N ALA A 451 -13.19 19.37 14.38
CA ALA A 451 -13.51 18.99 13.00
C ALA A 451 -12.33 18.26 12.35
N PHE A 452 -11.12 18.83 12.44
CA PHE A 452 -9.91 18.23 11.91
C PHE A 452 -9.62 16.85 12.52
N GLU A 453 -9.61 16.71 13.84
CA GLU A 453 -9.32 15.42 14.49
C GLU A 453 -10.34 14.33 14.14
N LEU A 454 -11.60 14.71 13.95
CA LEU A 454 -12.65 13.77 13.52
C LEU A 454 -12.55 13.39 12.04
N SER A 455 -11.96 14.23 11.18
CA SER A 455 -12.06 14.09 9.72
C SER A 455 -10.74 13.87 8.97
N LYS A 456 -9.58 14.05 9.61
CA LYS A 456 -8.25 14.10 8.94
C LYS A 456 -7.88 12.86 8.12
N HIS A 457 -8.58 11.75 8.29
CA HIS A 457 -8.41 10.51 7.52
C HIS A 457 -9.72 10.00 6.89
N SER A 458 -10.69 10.87 6.66
CA SER A 458 -12.01 10.50 6.12
C SER A 458 -12.66 11.55 5.22
N VAL A 459 -12.12 12.76 5.16
CA VAL A 459 -12.78 13.91 4.54
C VAL A 459 -12.49 14.07 3.04
N GLY A 460 -11.43 13.44 2.52
CA GLY A 460 -11.06 13.50 1.09
C GLY A 460 -10.76 14.93 0.62
N ARG A 461 -11.31 15.35 -0.52
CA ARG A 461 -10.98 16.65 -1.18
C ARG A 461 -11.21 17.89 -0.31
N ASP A 462 -12.11 17.83 0.67
CA ASP A 462 -12.36 18.93 1.59
C ASP A 462 -11.21 19.13 2.61
N THR A 463 -10.25 18.19 2.69
CA THR A 463 -9.06 18.27 3.58
C THR A 463 -8.34 19.60 3.40
N TYR A 464 -8.09 20.00 2.14
CA TYR A 464 -7.37 21.23 1.85
C TYR A 464 -8.03 22.46 2.50
N LEU A 465 -9.35 22.60 2.36
CA LEU A 465 -10.04 23.78 2.85
C LEU A 465 -10.09 23.80 4.39
N LEU A 466 -10.46 22.67 5.00
CA LEU A 466 -10.54 22.55 6.46
C LEU A 466 -9.19 22.81 7.13
N VAL A 467 -8.13 22.20 6.60
CA VAL A 467 -6.78 22.34 7.13
C VAL A 467 -6.29 23.78 7.02
N ASN A 468 -6.53 24.46 5.89
CA ASN A 468 -6.12 25.85 5.73
C ASN A 468 -6.87 26.81 6.68
N GLN A 469 -8.17 26.58 6.89
CA GLN A 469 -8.95 27.40 7.83
C GLN A 469 -8.54 27.13 9.28
N PHE A 470 -8.21 25.88 9.63
CA PHE A 470 -7.67 25.55 10.93
C PHE A 470 -6.28 26.19 11.14
N ALA A 471 -5.42 26.16 10.13
CA ALA A 471 -4.10 26.80 10.16
C ALA A 471 -4.20 28.32 10.36
N GLU A 472 -5.08 28.98 9.62
CA GLU A 472 -5.40 30.41 9.77
C GLU A 472 -5.89 30.73 11.19
N CYS A 473 -6.80 29.91 11.72
CA CYS A 473 -7.31 30.09 13.07
C CYS A 473 -6.25 29.87 14.16
N CYS A 474 -5.34 28.92 13.97
CA CYS A 474 -4.17 28.75 14.84
C CYS A 474 -3.29 30.00 14.85
N ALA A 475 -3.02 30.58 13.68
CA ALA A 475 -2.23 31.80 13.54
C ALA A 475 -2.87 32.99 14.26
N LYS A 476 -4.15 33.26 14.00
CA LYS A 476 -4.91 34.37 14.62
C LYS A 476 -5.06 34.26 16.14
N ASN A 477 -4.83 33.08 16.72
CA ASN A 477 -4.84 32.83 18.16
C ASN A 477 -3.44 32.65 18.78
N ASP A 478 -2.37 32.98 18.05
CA ASP A 478 -0.97 32.80 18.46
C ASP A 478 -0.61 31.36 18.88
N LYS A 479 -1.26 30.35 18.29
CA LYS A 479 -1.03 28.92 18.59
C LYS A 479 0.07 28.31 17.73
N TRP A 480 1.29 28.82 17.88
CA TRP A 480 2.47 28.37 17.11
C TRP A 480 2.69 26.85 17.13
N ARG A 481 2.63 26.21 18.31
CA ARG A 481 2.87 24.77 18.43
C ARG A 481 1.84 23.92 17.70
N GLU A 482 0.58 24.34 17.69
CA GLU A 482 -0.50 23.63 16.98
C GLU A 482 -0.40 23.85 15.48
N PHE A 483 -0.08 25.08 15.06
CA PHE A 483 0.22 25.41 13.67
C PHE A 483 1.37 24.57 13.10
N LYS A 484 2.52 24.49 13.79
CA LYS A 484 3.69 23.72 13.34
C LYS A 484 3.36 22.23 13.15
N LYS A 485 2.57 21.64 14.07
CA LYS A 485 2.11 20.25 13.95
C LYS A 485 1.17 20.05 12.77
N LEU A 486 0.24 20.97 12.55
CA LEU A 486 -0.69 20.91 11.44
C LEU A 486 0.04 21.04 10.09
N VAL A 487 1.02 21.94 9.98
CA VAL A 487 1.85 22.09 8.77
C VAL A 487 2.65 20.83 8.49
N ALA A 488 3.32 20.25 9.49
CA ALA A 488 4.07 19.00 9.32
C ALA A 488 3.16 17.85 8.85
N TRP A 489 1.96 17.72 9.42
CA TRP A 489 0.97 16.75 8.99
C TRP A 489 0.52 17.01 7.53
N ALA A 490 0.21 18.27 7.19
CA ALA A 490 -0.25 18.64 5.86
C ALA A 490 0.84 18.38 4.79
N CYS A 491 2.10 18.75 5.07
CA CYS A 491 3.24 18.44 4.22
C CYS A 491 3.35 16.94 4.00
N HIS A 492 3.32 16.12 5.07
CA HIS A 492 3.35 14.66 4.98
C HIS A 492 2.20 14.05 4.18
N GLN A 493 1.05 14.73 4.07
CA GLN A 493 -0.09 14.31 3.24
C GLN A 493 -0.10 14.94 1.83
N LYS A 494 0.86 15.83 1.49
CA LYS A 494 0.85 16.69 0.27
C LYS A 494 -0.39 17.59 0.21
N VAL A 495 -0.84 18.08 1.35
CA VAL A 495 -1.86 19.14 1.44
C VAL A 495 -1.14 20.48 1.54
N GLU A 496 -1.34 21.35 0.54
CA GLU A 496 -0.73 22.68 0.56
C GLU A 496 -1.34 23.56 1.67
N ILE A 497 -0.48 24.24 2.43
CA ILE A 497 -0.86 25.32 3.33
C ILE A 497 -0.60 26.66 2.63
N ARG A 498 -1.58 27.58 2.65
CA ARG A 498 -1.44 28.94 2.10
C ARG A 498 -0.20 29.63 2.70
N TRP A 499 0.48 30.43 1.89
CA TRP A 499 1.76 31.09 2.19
C TRP A 499 2.97 30.19 2.42
N HIS A 500 2.79 28.92 2.81
CA HIS A 500 3.88 27.94 2.91
C HIS A 500 4.12 27.19 1.59
N ARG A 501 3.04 26.86 0.86
CA ARG A 501 3.01 26.08 -0.39
C ARG A 501 3.64 24.68 -0.32
N GLY A 502 4.18 24.24 0.81
CA GLY A 502 4.52 22.83 1.07
C GLY A 502 5.83 22.34 0.43
N PHE A 503 6.73 23.26 0.04
CA PHE A 503 8.01 22.92 -0.61
C PHE A 503 9.25 23.26 0.23
N ASP A 504 9.14 24.15 1.22
CA ASP A 504 10.22 24.54 2.11
C ASP A 504 9.79 24.36 3.57
N GLU A 505 10.29 23.32 4.23
CA GLU A 505 9.97 23.00 5.63
C GLU A 505 10.89 23.68 6.65
N SER A 506 11.72 24.64 6.20
CA SER A 506 12.55 25.42 7.11
C SER A 506 11.69 26.13 8.17
N GLU A 507 12.24 26.27 9.37
CA GLU A 507 11.53 26.94 10.46
C GLU A 507 11.16 28.38 10.10
N ASP A 508 11.99 29.05 9.30
CA ASP A 508 11.74 30.40 8.79
C ASP A 508 10.56 30.45 7.81
N ALA A 509 10.44 29.48 6.89
CA ALA A 509 9.31 29.40 5.96
C ALA A 509 7.99 29.13 6.70
N VAL A 510 7.99 28.19 7.66
CA VAL A 510 6.82 27.89 8.49
C VAL A 510 6.42 29.11 9.33
N LYS A 511 7.41 29.83 9.89
CA LYS A 511 7.18 31.05 10.67
C LYS A 511 6.66 32.20 9.80
N GLY A 512 7.19 32.36 8.60
CA GLY A 512 6.69 33.33 7.61
C GLY A 512 5.22 33.10 7.28
N ALA A 513 4.83 31.84 7.02
CA ALA A 513 3.44 31.48 6.77
C ALA A 513 2.53 31.78 7.99
N PHE A 514 3.01 31.50 9.20
CA PHE A 514 2.28 31.80 10.44
C PHE A 514 2.02 33.30 10.61
N GLU A 515 3.03 34.14 10.44
CA GLU A 515 2.88 35.59 10.56
C GLU A 515 1.98 36.19 9.46
N MET A 516 2.07 35.68 8.22
CA MET A 516 1.16 36.09 7.15
C MET A 516 -0.30 35.73 7.43
N LEU A 517 -0.56 34.52 7.95
CA LEU A 517 -1.92 34.05 8.26
C LEU A 517 -2.57 34.76 9.45
N LYS A 518 -1.79 35.42 10.34
CA LYS A 518 -2.35 36.30 11.37
C LYS A 518 -3.10 37.46 10.76
N ILE A 519 -2.50 38.09 9.75
CA ILE A 519 -2.94 39.37 9.18
C ILE A 519 -3.87 39.14 7.99
N ALA A 520 -3.64 38.08 7.20
CA ALA A 520 -4.48 37.77 6.05
C ALA A 520 -5.93 37.47 6.49
N ASN A 521 -6.89 37.92 5.69
CA ASN A 521 -8.30 37.61 5.83
C ASN A 521 -8.80 37.00 4.53
N TYR A 522 -9.21 35.73 4.57
CA TYR A 522 -9.79 35.05 3.42
C TYR A 522 -11.31 34.96 3.55
N PRO A 523 -12.06 35.17 2.46
CA PRO A 523 -13.49 34.90 2.48
C PRO A 523 -13.73 33.42 2.79
N ILE A 524 -14.34 33.15 3.95
CA ILE A 524 -14.80 31.81 4.31
C ILE A 524 -16.13 31.56 3.59
N LEU A 525 -16.00 30.95 2.40
CA LEU A 525 -17.10 30.31 1.68
C LEU A 525 -17.41 28.98 2.36
#